data_AF-A0A170UXM2-F1
#
_entry.id   AF-A0A170UXM2-F1
#
_cell.length_a   1.000
_cell.length_b   1.000
_cell.length_c   1.000
_cell.angle_alpha   90.00
_cell.angle_beta   90.00
_cell.angle_gamma   90.00
#
_symmetry.space_group_name_H-M   'P 1'
#
loop_
_entity.id
_entity.type
_entity.pdbx_description
1 polymer ?
#
loop_
_entity_poly.entity_id
_entity_poly.type
_entity_poly.pdbx_seq_one_letter_code
_entity_poly.pdbx_strand_id
1 'polypeptide(L)'
;DNAEFRQKELFDLRDWSQEDPKEVEAAKSNLNYIALDGDIGCLVNGAGLAMATMDIIKLHGGEPANFLDVGGGATANQVKEAFKIITADPKVYAIMVNIFGGIMRCDVIAEGIIAAVKELNLKVPIICRLQGTNVDDAKVLIAHSGMKILPCDNLDEAARLAVKLS
;
A
#
# COMPACT_ATOMS: atom_id res chain seq x y z
N ASP A 1 4.25 -6.11 20.81
CA ASP A 1 2.95 -5.41 20.66
C ASP A 1 1.79 -6.11 21.37
N ASN A 2 1.51 -7.39 21.13
CA ASN A 2 0.32 -8.08 21.69
C ASN A 2 0.13 -8.03 23.22
N ALA A 3 1.16 -7.71 24.02
CA ALA A 3 1.07 -7.58 25.47
C ALA A 3 1.10 -6.13 25.97
N GLU A 4 1.15 -5.14 25.08
CA GLU A 4 1.27 -3.71 25.41
C GLU A 4 0.22 -3.23 26.41
N PHE A 5 -1.04 -3.65 26.20
CA PHE A 5 -2.18 -3.29 27.04
C PHE A 5 -1.97 -3.61 28.54
N ARG A 6 -1.09 -4.57 28.85
CA ARG A 6 -0.78 -5.05 30.22
C ARG A 6 0.69 -4.89 30.61
N GLN A 7 1.51 -4.21 29.80
CA GLN A 7 2.94 -4.00 30.02
C GLN A 7 3.33 -2.53 29.77
N LYS A 8 2.46 -1.58 30.17
CA LYS A 8 2.61 -0.15 29.84
C LYS A 8 3.98 0.40 30.23
N GLU A 9 4.44 0.13 31.45
CA GLU A 9 5.75 0.59 31.95
C GLU A 9 6.92 0.15 31.07
N LEU A 10 6.84 -1.05 30.46
CA LEU A 10 7.88 -1.53 29.55
C LEU A 10 7.80 -0.85 28.18
N PHE A 11 6.58 -0.62 27.67
CA PHE A 11 6.39 0.04 26.38
C PHE A 11 6.69 1.55 26.44
N ASP A 12 6.55 2.18 27.62
CA ASP A 12 6.98 3.56 27.87
C ASP A 12 8.50 3.72 27.79
N LEU A 13 9.27 2.63 27.93
CA LEU A 13 10.73 2.60 27.75
C LEU A 13 11.17 2.40 26.30
N ARG A 14 10.24 2.27 25.34
CA ARG A 14 10.57 2.05 23.92
C ARG A 14 11.29 3.26 23.35
N ASP A 15 12.51 3.03 22.84
CA ASP A 15 13.32 4.06 22.22
C ASP A 15 13.07 4.10 20.70
N TRP A 16 12.14 4.96 20.29
CA TRP A 16 11.79 5.19 18.90
C TRP A 16 12.93 5.77 18.04
N SER A 17 14.01 6.29 18.67
CA SER A 17 15.16 6.82 17.91
C SER A 17 16.03 5.73 17.29
N GLN A 18 15.88 4.49 17.73
CA GLN A 18 16.61 3.33 17.20
C GLN A 18 15.88 2.62 16.05
N GLU A 19 14.65 3.02 15.76
CA GLU A 19 13.80 2.41 14.72
C GLU A 19 13.83 3.25 13.43
N ASP A 20 13.47 2.64 12.30
CA ASP A 20 13.37 3.38 11.04
C ASP A 20 12.25 4.43 11.16
N PRO A 21 12.52 5.73 10.87
CA PRO A 21 11.52 6.79 11.00
C PRO A 21 10.23 6.54 10.21
N LYS A 22 10.28 5.80 9.09
CA LYS A 22 9.11 5.44 8.28
C LYS A 22 8.25 4.40 9.00
N GLU A 23 8.87 3.42 9.66
CA GLU A 23 8.17 2.42 10.48
C GLU A 23 7.48 3.08 11.68
N VAL A 24 8.17 4.03 12.32
CA VAL A 24 7.59 4.84 13.41
C VAL A 24 6.39 5.66 12.94
N GLU A 25 6.48 6.31 11.77
CA GLU A 25 5.36 7.08 11.21
C GLU A 25 4.19 6.17 10.79
N ALA A 26 4.47 4.99 10.23
CA ALA A 26 3.47 3.99 9.90
C ALA A 26 2.70 3.52 11.13
N ALA A 27 3.41 3.25 12.23
CA ALA A 27 2.83 2.78 13.48
C ALA A 27 1.79 3.76 14.05
N LYS A 28 1.99 5.09 13.90
CA LYS A 28 1.01 6.12 14.34
C LYS A 28 -0.33 6.00 13.63
N SER A 29 -0.34 5.45 12.41
CA SER A 29 -1.54 5.23 11.60
C SER A 29 -2.03 3.79 11.63
N ASN A 30 -1.48 2.98 12.56
CA ASN A 30 -1.77 1.55 12.68
C ASN A 30 -1.53 0.79 11.35
N LEU A 31 -0.41 1.13 10.69
CA LEU A 31 0.08 0.46 9.49
C LEU A 31 1.29 -0.38 9.86
N ASN A 32 1.34 -1.62 9.36
CA ASN A 32 2.54 -2.44 9.46
C ASN A 32 3.42 -2.15 8.23
N TYR A 33 4.53 -1.45 8.42
CA TYR A 33 5.45 -1.08 7.35
C TYR A 33 6.84 -1.64 7.66
N ILE A 34 7.56 -2.10 6.64
CA ILE A 34 8.98 -2.43 6.72
C ILE A 34 9.64 -1.91 5.45
N ALA A 35 10.71 -1.13 5.61
CA ALA A 35 11.46 -0.60 4.47
C ALA A 35 12.32 -1.72 3.82
N LEU A 36 12.41 -1.69 2.49
CA LEU A 36 13.28 -2.54 1.68
C LEU A 36 14.07 -1.67 0.69
N ASP A 37 15.00 -2.26 -0.05
CA ASP A 37 15.92 -1.51 -0.94
C ASP A 37 15.46 -1.39 -2.41
N GLY A 38 14.23 -1.79 -2.72
CA GLY A 38 13.68 -1.75 -4.08
C GLY A 38 13.10 -0.42 -4.54
N ASP A 39 12.40 -0.47 -5.68
CA ASP A 39 11.84 0.67 -6.39
C ASP A 39 10.32 0.57 -6.64
N ILE A 40 9.70 -0.57 -6.33
CA ILE A 40 8.26 -0.77 -6.43
C ILE A 40 7.62 -0.73 -5.04
N GLY A 41 6.91 0.36 -4.74
CA GLY A 41 6.15 0.50 -3.52
C GLY A 41 4.96 -0.45 -3.48
N CYS A 42 4.73 -1.12 -2.35
CA CYS A 42 3.62 -2.04 -2.17
C CYS A 42 2.61 -1.49 -1.17
N LEU A 43 1.31 -1.53 -1.48
CA LEU A 43 0.21 -1.25 -0.55
C LEU A 43 -0.82 -2.38 -0.64
N VAL A 44 -0.91 -3.17 0.43
CA VAL A 44 -1.68 -4.43 0.42
C VAL A 44 -2.49 -4.57 1.71
N ASN A 45 -3.64 -5.23 1.65
CA ASN A 45 -4.36 -5.64 2.86
C ASN A 45 -4.11 -7.13 3.19
N GLY A 46 -3.64 -7.39 4.40
CA GLY A 46 -3.27 -8.70 4.93
C GLY A 46 -1.80 -9.06 4.70
N ALA A 47 -1.09 -9.35 5.78
CA ALA A 47 0.34 -9.69 5.76
C ALA A 47 0.71 -10.81 4.77
N GLY A 48 -0.10 -11.87 4.67
CA GLY A 48 0.15 -12.97 3.72
C GLY A 48 0.07 -12.53 2.26
N LEU A 49 -0.90 -11.68 1.93
CA LEU A 49 -1.04 -11.12 0.59
C LEU A 49 0.07 -10.11 0.30
N ALA A 50 0.51 -9.35 1.30
CA ALA A 50 1.61 -8.41 1.19
C ALA A 50 2.93 -9.13 0.85
N MET A 51 3.24 -10.22 1.55
CA MET A 51 4.40 -11.08 1.23
C MET A 51 4.29 -11.67 -0.18
N ALA A 52 3.14 -12.25 -0.53
CA ALA A 52 2.93 -12.80 -1.87
C ALA A 52 3.03 -11.75 -2.99
N THR A 53 2.65 -10.49 -2.71
CA THR A 53 2.77 -9.38 -3.67
C THR A 53 4.24 -9.01 -3.91
N MET A 54 5.04 -8.95 -2.85
CA MET A 54 6.49 -8.74 -2.98
C MET A 54 7.16 -9.90 -3.73
N ASP A 55 6.79 -11.14 -3.41
CA ASP A 55 7.34 -12.34 -4.04
C ASP A 55 7.06 -12.36 -5.55
N ILE A 56 5.84 -12.02 -5.97
CA ILE A 56 5.50 -12.01 -7.41
C ILE A 56 6.15 -10.85 -8.17
N ILE A 57 6.35 -9.69 -7.53
CA ILE A 57 7.14 -8.59 -8.11
C ILE A 57 8.58 -9.08 -8.36
N LYS A 58 9.16 -9.73 -7.36
CA LYS A 58 10.51 -10.30 -7.45
C LYS A 58 10.61 -11.40 -8.51
N LEU A 59 9.59 -12.25 -8.61
CA LEU A 59 9.49 -13.30 -9.62
C LEU A 59 9.51 -12.75 -11.05
N HIS A 60 8.91 -11.59 -11.28
CA HIS A 60 8.93 -10.89 -12.57
C HIS A 60 10.15 -9.99 -12.77
N GLY A 61 11.10 -9.99 -11.83
CA GLY A 61 12.38 -9.29 -11.94
C GLY A 61 12.41 -7.85 -11.42
N GLY A 62 11.37 -7.40 -10.70
CA GLY A 62 11.39 -6.11 -10.00
C GLY A 62 11.89 -6.22 -8.57
N GLU A 63 12.07 -5.07 -7.93
CA GLU A 63 12.51 -4.99 -6.53
C GLU A 63 11.43 -4.32 -5.67
N PRO A 64 10.79 -5.03 -4.72
CA PRO A 64 9.85 -4.40 -3.80
C PRO A 64 10.57 -3.41 -2.88
N ALA A 65 10.09 -2.18 -2.83
CA ALA A 65 10.64 -1.09 -2.01
C ALA A 65 10.21 -1.16 -0.55
N ASN A 66 9.12 -1.88 -0.25
CA ASN A 66 8.62 -2.01 1.11
C ASN A 66 7.66 -3.20 1.25
N PHE A 67 7.51 -3.67 2.48
CA PHE A 67 6.31 -4.36 2.95
C PHE A 67 5.34 -3.31 3.52
N LEU A 68 4.06 -3.39 3.20
CA LEU A 68 3.02 -2.60 3.87
C LEU A 68 1.69 -3.36 3.91
N ASP A 69 1.22 -3.60 5.12
CA ASP A 69 -0.11 -4.15 5.41
C ASP A 69 -1.01 -3.08 6.08
N VAL A 70 -2.08 -2.67 5.36
CA VAL A 70 -3.10 -1.73 5.86
C VAL A 70 -4.18 -2.38 6.74
N GLY A 71 -4.18 -3.70 6.86
CA GLY A 71 -5.19 -4.48 7.57
C GLY A 71 -6.50 -4.69 6.79
N GLY A 72 -7.35 -5.60 7.27
CA GLY A 72 -8.59 -6.01 6.58
C GLY A 72 -9.73 -4.98 6.55
N GLY A 73 -9.62 -3.90 7.33
CA GLY A 73 -10.60 -2.81 7.44
C GLY A 73 -10.00 -1.44 7.15
N ALA A 74 -9.09 -1.38 6.17
CA ALA A 74 -8.38 -0.17 5.80
C ALA A 74 -9.32 1.00 5.51
N THR A 75 -9.06 2.13 6.17
CA THR A 75 -9.79 3.38 5.95
C THR A 75 -9.12 4.23 4.87
N ALA A 76 -9.86 5.17 4.28
CA ALA A 76 -9.30 6.12 3.31
C ALA A 76 -8.11 6.92 3.89
N ASN A 77 -8.16 7.26 5.18
CA ASN A 77 -7.05 7.93 5.87
C ASN A 77 -5.80 7.05 5.97
N GLN A 78 -5.96 5.76 6.29
CA GLN A 78 -4.84 4.82 6.31
C GLN A 78 -4.21 4.62 4.93
N VAL A 79 -5.03 4.56 3.87
CA VAL A 79 -4.54 4.51 2.48
C VAL A 79 -3.73 5.77 2.14
N LYS A 80 -4.21 6.95 2.54
CA LYS A 80 -3.49 8.21 2.33
C LYS A 80 -2.16 8.25 3.06
N GLU A 81 -2.11 7.90 4.34
CA GLU A 81 -0.85 7.87 5.09
C GLU A 81 0.12 6.82 4.53
N ALA A 82 -0.38 5.67 4.07
CA ALA A 82 0.42 4.69 3.35
C ALA A 82 1.07 5.27 2.08
N PHE A 83 0.31 6.00 1.25
CA PHE A 83 0.87 6.68 0.07
C PHE A 83 1.94 7.70 0.46
N LYS A 84 1.69 8.50 1.50
CA LYS A 84 2.66 9.50 1.98
C LYS A 84 3.97 8.85 2.43
N ILE A 85 3.92 7.72 3.13
CA ILE A 85 5.10 6.98 3.60
C ILE A 85 5.87 6.37 2.42
N ILE A 86 5.16 5.70 1.49
CA ILE A 86 5.77 5.08 0.32
C ILE A 86 6.44 6.14 -0.57
N THR A 87 5.75 7.25 -0.83
CA THR A 87 6.21 8.29 -1.76
C THR A 87 7.23 9.26 -1.13
N ALA A 88 7.47 9.18 0.17
CA ALA A 88 8.58 9.84 0.82
C ALA A 88 9.93 9.20 0.46
N ASP A 89 9.93 7.96 -0.04
CA ASP A 89 11.13 7.33 -0.56
C ASP A 89 11.40 7.73 -2.02
N PRO A 90 12.49 8.45 -2.32
CA PRO A 90 12.81 8.86 -3.69
C PRO A 90 13.20 7.69 -4.61
N LYS A 91 13.46 6.50 -4.07
CA LYS A 91 13.74 5.29 -4.87
C LYS A 91 12.46 4.69 -5.47
N VAL A 92 11.28 5.05 -4.98
CA VAL A 92 10.01 4.49 -5.46
C VAL A 92 9.59 5.12 -6.79
N TYR A 93 9.62 4.32 -7.85
CA TYR A 93 9.23 4.75 -9.20
C TYR A 93 7.85 4.27 -9.61
N ALA A 94 7.35 3.18 -9.03
CA ALA A 94 6.00 2.68 -9.26
C ALA A 94 5.37 2.21 -7.94
N ILE A 95 4.03 2.22 -7.86
CA ILE A 95 3.30 1.70 -6.69
C ILE A 95 2.31 0.63 -7.14
N MET A 96 2.41 -0.56 -6.55
CA MET A 96 1.45 -1.64 -6.71
C MET A 96 0.49 -1.66 -5.51
N VAL A 97 -0.76 -1.30 -5.77
CA VAL A 97 -1.88 -1.47 -4.83
C VAL A 97 -2.54 -2.80 -5.12
N ASN A 98 -2.59 -3.69 -4.13
CA ASN A 98 -3.26 -4.99 -4.26
C ASN A 98 -4.21 -5.18 -3.07
N ILE A 99 -5.50 -4.92 -3.29
CA ILE A 99 -6.51 -5.00 -2.23
C ILE A 99 -7.57 -6.03 -2.58
N PHE A 100 -7.77 -6.99 -1.68
CA PHE A 100 -8.88 -7.93 -1.72
C PHE A 100 -9.97 -7.48 -0.74
N GLY A 101 -11.00 -6.84 -1.27
CA GLY A 101 -12.22 -6.41 -0.60
C GLY A 101 -13.09 -7.61 -0.20
N GLY A 102 -12.82 -8.15 0.99
CA GLY A 102 -13.75 -9.05 1.67
C GLY A 102 -14.94 -8.27 2.23
N ILE A 103 -14.73 -7.61 3.37
CA ILE A 103 -15.73 -6.71 4.00
C ILE A 103 -15.69 -5.28 3.45
N MET A 104 -14.64 -4.92 2.72
CA MET A 104 -14.45 -3.58 2.16
C MET A 104 -15.03 -3.50 0.75
N ARG A 105 -15.69 -2.37 0.41
CA ARG A 105 -16.13 -2.09 -0.95
C ARG A 105 -15.00 -1.44 -1.75
N CYS A 106 -14.78 -1.94 -2.97
CA CYS A 106 -13.67 -1.49 -3.82
C CYS A 106 -13.85 -0.04 -4.29
N ASP A 107 -15.08 0.43 -4.44
CA ASP A 107 -15.39 1.82 -4.84
C ASP A 107 -14.91 2.83 -3.80
N VAL A 108 -15.20 2.60 -2.51
CA VAL A 108 -14.72 3.44 -1.40
C VAL A 108 -13.18 3.46 -1.34
N ILE A 109 -12.54 2.33 -1.57
CA ILE A 109 -11.08 2.24 -1.63
C ILE A 109 -10.54 3.01 -2.84
N ALA A 110 -11.16 2.88 -4.02
CA ALA A 110 -10.78 3.63 -5.21
C ALA A 110 -10.91 5.14 -5.01
N GLU A 111 -11.98 5.61 -4.38
CA GLU A 111 -12.13 7.02 -3.98
C GLU A 111 -10.99 7.48 -3.07
N GLY A 112 -10.63 6.66 -2.07
CA GLY A 112 -9.51 6.93 -1.18
C GLY A 112 -8.17 7.04 -1.91
N ILE A 113 -7.90 6.14 -2.86
CA ILE A 113 -6.70 6.18 -3.71
C ILE A 113 -6.70 7.45 -4.56
N ILE A 114 -7.79 7.75 -5.26
CA ILE A 114 -7.92 8.94 -6.12
C ILE A 114 -7.71 10.22 -5.31
N ALA A 115 -8.30 10.30 -4.12
CA ALA A 115 -8.14 11.43 -3.22
C ALA A 115 -6.69 11.60 -2.77
N ALA A 116 -6.02 10.50 -2.36
CA ALA A 116 -4.62 10.53 -1.95
C ALA A 116 -3.69 10.97 -3.09
N VAL A 117 -3.89 10.43 -4.31
CA VAL A 117 -3.11 10.80 -5.50
C VAL A 117 -3.26 12.27 -5.83
N LYS A 118 -4.48 12.80 -5.75
CA LYS A 118 -4.77 14.21 -6.02
C LYS A 118 -4.12 15.13 -4.98
N GLU A 119 -4.30 14.80 -3.71
CA GLU A 119 -3.84 15.64 -2.60
C GLU A 119 -2.30 15.68 -2.53
N LEU A 120 -1.66 14.52 -2.71
CA LEU A 120 -0.21 14.41 -2.69
C LEU A 120 0.45 14.77 -4.03
N ASN A 121 -0.34 15.05 -5.06
CA ASN A 121 0.12 15.36 -6.43
C ASN A 121 1.09 14.29 -6.97
N LEU A 122 0.73 13.02 -6.80
CA LEU A 122 1.60 11.89 -7.15
C LEU A 122 1.77 11.77 -8.66
N LYS A 123 3.02 11.59 -9.09
CA LYS A 123 3.39 11.45 -10.51
C LYS A 123 3.79 10.02 -10.89
N VAL A 124 4.09 9.20 -9.90
CA VAL A 124 4.46 7.79 -10.07
C VAL A 124 3.23 7.01 -10.58
N PRO A 125 3.40 6.07 -11.54
CA PRO A 125 2.34 5.17 -11.96
C PRO A 125 1.86 4.30 -10.79
N ILE A 126 0.54 4.16 -10.70
CA ILE A 126 -0.11 3.33 -9.69
C ILE A 126 -0.79 2.17 -10.40
N ILE A 127 -0.35 0.96 -10.12
CA ILE A 127 -0.94 -0.27 -10.64
C ILE A 127 -1.89 -0.78 -9.56
N CYS A 128 -3.18 -0.81 -9.87
CA CYS A 128 -4.23 -1.04 -8.90
C CYS A 128 -4.99 -2.33 -9.21
N ARG A 129 -4.78 -3.36 -8.38
CA ARG A 129 -5.55 -4.59 -8.43
C ARG A 129 -6.52 -4.62 -7.26
N LEU A 130 -7.79 -4.34 -7.56
CA LEU A 130 -8.90 -4.43 -6.62
C LEU A 130 -9.72 -5.67 -6.94
N GLN A 131 -10.13 -6.41 -5.91
CA GLN A 131 -11.02 -7.58 -6.03
C GLN A 131 -12.06 -7.53 -4.93
N GLY A 132 -13.33 -7.80 -5.22
CA GLY A 132 -14.38 -7.82 -4.20
C GLY A 132 -15.64 -7.07 -4.61
N THR A 133 -16.42 -6.63 -3.62
CA THR A 133 -17.67 -5.90 -3.84
C THR A 133 -17.43 -4.56 -4.56
N ASN A 134 -18.25 -4.25 -5.55
CA ASN A 134 -18.22 -3.02 -6.36
C ASN A 134 -16.89 -2.78 -7.10
N VAL A 135 -16.21 -3.83 -7.54
CA VAL A 135 -14.98 -3.72 -8.32
C VAL A 135 -15.19 -3.02 -9.67
N ASP A 136 -16.34 -3.23 -10.32
CA ASP A 136 -16.64 -2.59 -11.60
C ASP A 136 -16.84 -1.08 -11.44
N ASP A 137 -17.55 -0.65 -10.39
CA ASP A 137 -17.70 0.77 -10.06
C ASP A 137 -16.34 1.41 -9.74
N ALA A 138 -15.48 0.69 -9.00
CA ALA A 138 -14.12 1.14 -8.70
C ALA A 138 -13.29 1.37 -9.96
N LYS A 139 -13.39 0.48 -10.96
CA LYS A 139 -12.71 0.63 -12.26
C LYS A 139 -13.23 1.85 -13.02
N VAL A 140 -14.54 2.09 -13.00
CA VAL A 140 -15.16 3.27 -13.61
C VAL A 140 -14.68 4.56 -12.95
N LEU A 141 -14.61 4.60 -11.61
CA LEU A 141 -14.07 5.73 -10.85
C LEU A 141 -12.61 6.02 -11.21
N ILE A 142 -11.78 4.96 -11.25
CA ILE A 142 -10.37 5.05 -11.63
C ILE A 142 -10.23 5.60 -13.06
N ALA A 143 -10.99 5.06 -14.03
CA ALA A 143 -10.94 5.49 -15.42
C ALA A 143 -11.33 6.96 -15.60
N HIS A 144 -12.32 7.46 -14.85
CA HIS A 144 -12.76 8.85 -14.90
C HIS A 144 -11.86 9.83 -14.13
N SER A 145 -10.94 9.34 -13.29
CA SER A 145 -10.08 10.20 -12.47
C SER A 145 -9.09 11.05 -13.27
N GLY A 146 -8.74 10.63 -14.50
CA GLY A 146 -7.71 11.26 -15.33
C GLY A 146 -6.28 11.09 -14.77
N MET A 147 -6.10 10.26 -13.74
CA MET A 147 -4.82 10.00 -13.09
C MET A 147 -4.12 8.79 -13.70
N LYS A 148 -2.80 8.66 -13.47
CA LYS A 148 -2.01 7.49 -13.88
C LYS A 148 -2.24 6.28 -12.96
N ILE A 149 -3.51 5.90 -12.81
CA ILE A 149 -3.94 4.72 -12.06
C ILE A 149 -4.40 3.67 -13.08
N LEU A 150 -3.73 2.52 -13.09
CA LEU A 150 -3.92 1.44 -14.05
C LEU A 150 -4.63 0.28 -13.35
N PRO A 151 -5.93 0.04 -13.63
CA PRO A 151 -6.64 -1.08 -13.04
C PRO A 151 -6.15 -2.41 -13.67
N CYS A 152 -5.92 -3.42 -12.84
CA CYS A 152 -5.55 -4.78 -13.26
C CYS A 152 -6.49 -5.83 -12.67
N ASP A 153 -6.77 -6.89 -13.43
CA ASP A 153 -7.71 -7.94 -13.03
C ASP A 153 -7.06 -9.03 -12.19
N ASN A 154 -5.81 -9.38 -12.49
CA ASN A 154 -5.10 -10.47 -11.83
C ASN A 154 -3.75 -10.03 -11.29
N LEU A 155 -3.22 -10.85 -10.37
CA LEU A 155 -2.00 -10.53 -9.63
C LEU A 155 -0.75 -10.56 -10.51
N ASP A 156 -0.68 -11.51 -11.46
CA ASP A 156 0.45 -11.68 -12.37
C ASP A 156 0.61 -10.49 -13.32
N GLU A 157 -0.50 -10.04 -13.92
CA GLU A 157 -0.55 -8.86 -14.77
C GLU A 157 -0.14 -7.60 -14.01
N ALA A 158 -0.67 -7.42 -12.80
CA ALA A 158 -0.35 -6.28 -11.96
C ALA A 158 1.16 -6.23 -11.64
N ALA A 159 1.75 -7.37 -11.29
CA ALA A 159 3.18 -7.47 -11.02
C ALA A 159 4.02 -7.16 -12.29
N ARG A 160 3.71 -7.80 -13.43
CA ARG A 160 4.39 -7.52 -14.70
C ARG A 160 4.31 -6.05 -15.11
N LEU A 161 3.17 -5.42 -14.88
CA LEU A 161 2.96 -4.01 -15.21
C LEU A 161 3.73 -3.09 -14.26
N ALA A 162 3.78 -3.43 -12.96
CA ALA A 162 4.59 -2.70 -11.99
C ALA A 162 6.08 -2.72 -12.37
N VAL A 163 6.63 -3.90 -12.70
CA VAL A 163 8.03 -4.04 -13.15
C VAL A 163 8.30 -3.31 -14.46
N LYS A 164 7.33 -3.27 -15.37
CA LYS A 164 7.49 -2.56 -16.65
C LYS A 164 7.52 -1.03 -16.48
N LEU A 165 6.91 -0.52 -15.41
CA LEU A 165 6.69 0.91 -15.17
C LEU A 165 7.56 1.48 -14.05
N SER A 166 8.27 0.64 -13.30
CA SER A 166 9.32 1.01 -12.35
C SER A 166 10.59 1.44 -13.07
#